data_AF-A0A2V5YZX9-F1
#
_entry.id   AF-A0A2V5YZX9-F1
#
_cell.length_a   1.000
_cell.length_b   1.000
_cell.length_c   1.000
_cell.angle_alpha   90.00
_cell.angle_beta   90.00
_cell.angle_gamma   90.00
#
_symmetry.space_group_name_H-M   'P 1'
#
loop_
_entity.id
_entity.type
_entity.pdbx_description
1 polymer ?
#
loop_
_entity_poly.entity_id
_entity_poly.type
_entity_poly.pdbx_seq_one_letter_code
_entity_poly.pdbx_strand_id
1 'polypeptide(L)'
;MLGIVYIPHTQVGIIEKIWSSKGSLREGQIIARNGEAGYQAKFLRGGIHFGLYPWQYRIHKEPLVVVAEGKMAYVYARDGVPLEPIQTLGRTVDSNHFQDALRFLEAHGQRDRQRGILREGVYAINLALFVVITEERVFSGPVRESADRYESWKAQLGSMRAFDPVVIGTGVGGQGHFRAGLTETSASEAGSKPSLAAATPDFNPNVDTIGVVSIQDGPTIGSGEIIAPEAKAIDGKDHNYFQDPEAFLQLGGKRGKQLQVLTDGTFFINRWFGTVEIKAKTLIPIGYVGVVVSYHGAAGDDTTGETFRYGE
;
A
#
# COMPACT_ATOMS: atom_id res chain seq x y z
N MET A 1 -38.98 -7.81 25.76
CA MET A 1 -38.24 -7.37 24.55
C MET A 1 -37.85 -8.60 23.75
N LEU A 2 -38.43 -8.78 22.56
CA LEU A 2 -38.03 -9.85 21.64
C LEU A 2 -36.62 -9.51 21.15
N GLY A 3 -35.62 -10.35 21.43
CA GLY A 3 -34.21 -10.12 21.05
C GLY A 3 -33.97 -10.28 19.55
N ILE A 4 -34.76 -9.61 18.73
CA ILE A 4 -34.77 -9.68 17.27
C ILE A 4 -34.15 -8.38 16.73
N VAL A 5 -33.16 -8.51 15.86
CA VAL A 5 -32.49 -7.36 15.22
C VAL A 5 -32.41 -7.60 13.72
N TYR A 6 -32.90 -6.64 12.93
CA TYR A 6 -32.75 -6.63 11.48
C TYR A 6 -31.59 -5.74 11.06
N ILE A 7 -30.68 -6.30 10.26
CA ILE A 7 -29.55 -5.60 9.63
C ILE A 7 -29.84 -5.46 8.13
N PRO A 8 -29.94 -4.23 7.60
CA PRO A 8 -30.05 -4.01 6.16
C PRO A 8 -28.88 -4.63 5.39
N HIS A 9 -29.11 -5.06 4.16
CA HIS A 9 -28.07 -5.69 3.33
C HIS A 9 -26.97 -4.71 2.89
N THR A 10 -27.17 -3.41 3.09
CA THR A 10 -26.20 -2.33 2.85
C THR A 10 -25.34 -2.01 4.09
N GLN A 11 -25.51 -2.78 5.17
CA GLN A 11 -24.88 -2.52 6.45
C GLN A 11 -24.33 -3.80 7.11
N VAL A 12 -23.46 -3.60 8.08
CA VAL A 12 -23.02 -4.60 9.05
C VAL A 12 -23.53 -4.23 10.44
N GLY A 13 -23.89 -5.23 11.24
CA GLY A 13 -24.24 -5.04 12.64
C GLY A 13 -23.06 -5.35 13.54
N ILE A 14 -22.38 -4.31 14.04
CA ILE A 14 -21.32 -4.46 15.04
C ILE A 14 -21.96 -4.73 16.39
N ILE A 15 -21.53 -5.81 17.03
CA ILE A 15 -22.08 -6.26 18.31
C ILE A 15 -21.24 -5.66 19.43
N GLU A 16 -21.87 -4.91 20.32
CA GLU A 16 -21.31 -4.50 21.61
C GLU A 16 -22.05 -5.28 22.71
N LYS A 17 -21.32 -5.97 23.58
CA LYS A 17 -21.88 -6.72 24.69
C LYS A 17 -21.69 -5.93 25.99
N ILE A 18 -22.78 -5.48 26.59
CA ILE A 18 -22.79 -4.56 27.75
C ILE A 18 -22.20 -5.25 28.99
N TRP A 19 -22.50 -6.53 29.18
CA TRP A 19 -21.95 -7.32 30.28
C TRP A 19 -21.81 -8.79 29.90
N SER A 20 -20.87 -9.47 30.54
CA SER A 20 -20.60 -10.89 30.32
C SER A 20 -20.16 -11.57 31.61
N SER A 21 -20.64 -12.80 31.84
CA SER A 21 -20.13 -13.67 32.91
C SER A 21 -18.69 -14.12 32.69
N LYS A 22 -18.14 -13.96 31.47
CA LYS A 22 -16.74 -14.26 31.14
C LYS A 22 -15.75 -13.16 31.51
N GLY A 23 -16.22 -12.05 32.10
CA GLY A 23 -15.39 -10.91 32.47
C GLY A 23 -15.27 -9.83 31.39
N SER A 24 -14.35 -8.89 31.63
CA SER A 24 -14.02 -7.79 30.72
C SER A 24 -12.80 -8.09 29.86
N LEU A 25 -12.57 -7.23 28.86
CA LEU A 25 -11.32 -7.20 28.11
C LEU A 25 -10.11 -6.99 29.03
N ARG A 26 -8.98 -7.58 28.63
CA ARG A 26 -7.68 -7.35 29.28
C ARG A 26 -7.11 -6.01 28.82
N GLU A 27 -6.18 -5.47 29.61
CA GLU A 27 -5.59 -4.16 29.37
C GLU A 27 -5.02 -4.04 27.94
N GLY A 28 -5.40 -2.97 27.24
CA GLY A 28 -5.01 -2.69 25.85
C GLY A 28 -5.82 -3.38 24.76
N GLN A 29 -6.71 -4.33 25.10
CA GLN A 29 -7.63 -4.95 24.13
C GLN A 29 -8.91 -4.12 24.00
N ILE A 30 -9.42 -4.01 22.78
CA ILE A 30 -10.64 -3.28 22.44
C ILE A 30 -11.71 -4.23 21.89
N ILE A 31 -11.29 -5.38 21.35
CA ILE A 31 -12.15 -6.35 20.67
C ILE A 31 -12.18 -7.69 21.40
N ALA A 32 -13.38 -8.09 21.81
CA ALA A 32 -13.68 -9.36 22.47
C ALA A 32 -13.72 -10.51 21.46
N ARG A 33 -13.04 -11.60 21.80
CA ARG A 33 -12.87 -12.77 20.92
C ARG A 33 -13.69 -13.97 21.40
N ASN A 34 -13.85 -14.11 22.71
CA ASN A 34 -14.44 -15.29 23.36
C ASN A 34 -15.76 -14.98 24.08
N GLY A 35 -16.38 -13.82 23.80
CA GLY A 35 -17.65 -13.42 24.38
C GLY A 35 -17.54 -12.65 25.69
N GLU A 36 -16.38 -12.06 25.97
CA GLU A 36 -16.15 -11.04 27.00
C GLU A 36 -17.07 -9.82 26.80
N ALA A 37 -17.22 -8.96 27.81
CA ALA A 37 -17.91 -7.68 27.64
C ALA A 37 -17.10 -6.74 26.70
N GLY A 38 -17.78 -5.93 25.90
CA GLY A 38 -17.19 -5.01 24.92
C GLY A 38 -17.59 -5.29 23.47
N TYR A 39 -16.94 -4.61 22.52
CA TYR A 39 -17.13 -4.84 21.09
C TYR A 39 -16.65 -6.23 20.69
N GLN A 40 -17.45 -6.98 19.95
CA GLN A 40 -17.14 -8.35 19.57
C GLN A 40 -16.40 -8.40 18.22
N ALA A 41 -15.49 -9.36 18.06
CA ALA A 41 -14.83 -9.64 16.78
C ALA A 41 -15.84 -10.13 15.73
N LYS A 42 -16.77 -11.00 16.15
CA LYS A 42 -17.90 -11.43 15.32
C LYS A 42 -18.90 -10.29 15.16
N PHE A 43 -19.43 -10.15 13.96
CA PHE A 43 -20.43 -9.15 13.62
C PHE A 43 -21.52 -9.77 12.74
N LEU A 44 -22.61 -9.04 12.57
CA LEU A 44 -23.80 -9.49 11.86
C LEU A 44 -23.76 -9.02 10.41
N ARG A 45 -23.98 -9.94 9.47
CA ARG A 45 -24.26 -9.62 8.06
C ARG A 45 -25.75 -9.25 7.90
N GLY A 46 -26.12 -8.76 6.72
CA GLY A 46 -27.52 -8.44 6.39
C GLY A 46 -28.46 -9.61 6.66
N GLY A 47 -29.63 -9.33 7.24
CA GLY A 47 -30.63 -10.34 7.61
C GLY A 47 -31.26 -10.11 8.99
N ILE A 48 -32.13 -11.03 9.38
CA ILE A 48 -32.80 -11.05 10.68
C ILE A 48 -32.00 -11.96 11.63
N HIS A 49 -31.66 -11.42 12.80
CA HIS A 49 -30.92 -12.11 13.84
C HIS A 49 -31.74 -12.20 15.12
N PHE A 50 -31.61 -13.30 15.85
CA PHE A 50 -32.36 -13.60 17.08
C PHE A 50 -31.41 -13.76 18.27
N GLY A 51 -31.95 -13.68 19.49
CA GLY A 51 -31.18 -13.86 20.74
C GLY A 51 -30.36 -12.64 21.18
N LEU A 52 -30.53 -11.48 20.53
CA LEU A 52 -29.82 -10.24 20.83
C LEU A 52 -30.68 -9.34 21.72
N TYR A 53 -30.75 -9.69 23.01
CA TYR A 53 -31.57 -8.93 23.96
C TYR A 53 -30.97 -7.55 24.28
N PRO A 54 -31.75 -6.45 24.24
CA PRO A 54 -31.23 -5.09 24.44
C PRO A 54 -30.56 -4.82 25.80
N TRP A 55 -30.86 -5.63 26.82
CA TRP A 55 -30.22 -5.53 28.14
C TRP A 55 -28.82 -6.16 28.18
N GLN A 56 -28.45 -6.97 27.18
CA GLN A 56 -27.13 -7.60 27.06
C GLN A 56 -26.33 -7.04 25.90
N TYR A 57 -26.99 -6.70 24.79
CA TYR A 57 -26.34 -6.33 23.54
C TYR A 57 -26.81 -4.96 23.04
N ARG A 58 -25.86 -4.17 22.53
CA ARG A 58 -26.10 -2.99 21.71
C ARG A 58 -25.57 -3.27 20.30
N ILE A 59 -26.41 -3.07 19.30
CA ILE A 59 -26.06 -3.33 17.91
C ILE A 59 -25.88 -2.01 17.18
N HIS A 60 -24.68 -1.75 16.70
CA HIS A 60 -24.33 -0.57 15.92
C HIS A 60 -24.40 -0.94 14.44
N LYS A 61 -25.28 -0.26 13.70
CA LYS A 61 -25.45 -0.51 12.26
C LYS A 61 -24.52 0.41 11.49
N GLU A 62 -23.49 -0.17 10.90
CA GLU A 62 -22.48 0.56 10.15
C GLU A 62 -22.59 0.26 8.65
N PRO A 63 -22.30 1.23 7.77
CA PRO A 63 -22.33 1.00 6.33
C PRO A 63 -21.27 0.01 5.88
N LEU A 64 -21.55 -0.73 4.80
CA LEU A 64 -20.51 -1.46 4.07
C LEU A 64 -19.43 -0.51 3.57
N VAL A 65 -18.19 -0.97 3.58
CA VAL A 65 -17.04 -0.26 3.02
C VAL A 65 -17.10 -0.41 1.50
N VAL A 66 -17.17 0.71 0.81
CA VAL A 66 -17.18 0.75 -0.66
C VAL A 66 -15.90 1.42 -1.12
N VAL A 67 -15.15 0.74 -1.97
CA VAL A 67 -13.97 1.29 -2.65
C VAL A 67 -14.34 1.48 -4.12
N ALA A 68 -14.24 2.71 -4.59
CA ALA A 68 -14.59 3.08 -5.96
C ALA A 68 -13.73 2.34 -7.00
N GLU A 69 -14.24 2.26 -8.23
CA GLU A 69 -13.56 1.59 -9.34
C GLU A 69 -12.21 2.26 -9.65
N GLY A 70 -11.19 1.44 -9.88
CA GLY A 70 -9.83 1.92 -10.15
C GLY A 70 -9.16 2.63 -8.97
N LYS A 71 -9.75 2.58 -7.76
CA LYS A 71 -9.20 3.17 -6.54
C LYS A 71 -8.76 2.09 -5.55
N MET A 72 -7.99 2.52 -4.56
CA MET A 72 -7.60 1.69 -3.43
C MET A 72 -7.95 2.36 -2.10
N ALA A 73 -8.08 1.55 -1.05
CA ALA A 73 -8.33 2.03 0.30
C ALA A 73 -7.33 1.45 1.31
N TYR A 74 -7.15 2.19 2.39
CA TYR A 74 -6.14 1.91 3.42
C TYR A 74 -6.82 1.42 4.69
N VAL A 75 -6.26 0.37 5.28
CA VAL A 75 -6.80 -0.24 6.51
C VAL A 75 -5.89 0.05 7.69
N TYR A 76 -6.50 0.33 8.83
CA TYR A 76 -5.84 0.54 10.11
C TYR A 76 -6.53 -0.34 11.14
N ALA A 77 -5.77 -1.07 11.95
CA ALA A 77 -6.30 -1.90 13.01
C ALA A 77 -6.17 -1.20 14.36
N ARG A 78 -7.25 -1.15 15.15
CA ARG A 78 -7.20 -0.57 16.51
C ARG A 78 -6.67 -1.52 17.56
N ASP A 79 -6.84 -2.81 17.33
CA ASP A 79 -6.46 -3.89 18.22
C ASP A 79 -5.68 -4.94 17.45
N GLY A 80 -4.89 -5.73 18.17
CA GLY A 80 -3.91 -6.65 17.61
C GLY A 80 -2.60 -6.61 18.39
N VAL A 81 -1.63 -7.38 17.92
CA VAL A 81 -0.27 -7.36 18.47
C VAL A 81 0.36 -5.99 18.20
N PRO A 82 1.08 -5.38 19.17
CA PRO A 82 1.83 -4.16 18.91
C PRO A 82 2.83 -4.33 17.76
N LEU A 83 3.08 -3.25 17.02
CA LEU A 83 4.17 -3.22 16.04
C LEU A 83 5.53 -3.35 16.74
N GLU A 84 6.48 -3.99 16.06
CA GLU A 84 7.87 -4.00 16.51
C GLU A 84 8.48 -2.59 16.45
N PRO A 85 9.49 -2.25 17.28
CA PRO A 85 9.99 -0.87 17.40
C PRO A 85 10.42 -0.18 16.09
N ILE A 86 10.87 -0.94 15.10
CA ILE A 86 11.33 -0.43 13.79
C ILE A 86 10.24 -0.57 12.72
N GLN A 87 9.23 -1.38 12.97
CA GLN A 87 8.15 -1.68 12.03
C GLN A 87 7.15 -0.53 11.99
N THR A 88 6.88 0.00 10.80
CA THR A 88 6.00 1.16 10.62
C THR A 88 4.59 0.82 10.15
N LEU A 89 4.42 -0.40 9.60
CA LEU A 89 3.19 -0.96 9.06
C LEU A 89 2.98 -2.39 9.55
N GLY A 90 1.77 -2.70 10.01
CA GLY A 90 1.33 -4.03 10.40
C GLY A 90 1.31 -5.00 9.23
N ARG A 91 1.81 -6.21 9.49
CA ARG A 91 1.90 -7.29 8.51
C ARG A 91 0.54 -7.70 7.98
N THR A 92 0.53 -8.19 6.74
CA THR A 92 -0.68 -8.77 6.16
C THR A 92 -0.91 -10.16 6.75
N VAL A 93 -2.13 -10.41 7.21
CA VAL A 93 -2.57 -11.74 7.66
C VAL A 93 -3.78 -12.18 6.85
N ASP A 94 -3.88 -13.47 6.57
CA ASP A 94 -5.01 -14.04 5.86
C ASP A 94 -6.29 -13.88 6.71
N SER A 95 -7.11 -12.91 6.32
CA SER A 95 -8.32 -12.46 7.03
C SER A 95 -9.46 -12.13 6.05
N ASN A 96 -9.42 -12.73 4.86
CA ASN A 96 -10.35 -12.44 3.77
C ASN A 96 -10.49 -10.92 3.50
N HIS A 97 -9.36 -10.25 3.27
CA HIS A 97 -9.30 -8.80 3.08
C HIS A 97 -9.92 -8.02 4.26
N PHE A 98 -9.52 -8.36 5.49
CA PHE A 98 -10.00 -7.74 6.74
C PHE A 98 -11.50 -7.93 7.03
N GLN A 99 -12.21 -8.77 6.26
CA GLN A 99 -13.61 -9.08 6.51
C GLN A 99 -13.81 -10.11 7.64
N ASP A 100 -12.77 -10.85 8.01
CA ASP A 100 -12.76 -11.75 9.16
C ASP A 100 -11.87 -11.20 10.28
N ALA A 101 -12.50 -10.40 11.15
CA ALA A 101 -11.86 -9.79 12.31
C ALA A 101 -11.39 -10.81 13.34
N LEU A 102 -12.09 -11.95 13.49
CA LEU A 102 -11.67 -12.98 14.44
C LEU A 102 -10.40 -13.66 13.94
N ARG A 103 -10.39 -14.09 12.67
CA ARG A 103 -9.22 -14.69 12.04
C ARG A 103 -8.02 -13.75 12.03
N PHE A 104 -8.22 -12.46 11.76
CA PHE A 104 -7.15 -11.46 11.87
C PHE A 104 -6.49 -11.47 13.25
N LEU A 105 -7.30 -11.45 14.31
CA LEU A 105 -6.82 -11.41 15.69
C LEU A 105 -6.20 -12.75 16.16
N GLU A 106 -6.73 -13.87 15.70
CA GLU A 106 -6.21 -15.23 15.96
C GLU A 106 -4.89 -15.48 15.22
N ALA A 107 -4.73 -14.97 14.00
CA ALA A 107 -3.49 -15.02 13.23
C ALA A 107 -2.44 -14.00 13.72
N HIS A 108 -2.63 -13.42 14.92
CA HIS A 108 -1.76 -12.41 15.49
C HIS A 108 -1.57 -11.20 14.56
N GLY A 109 -2.65 -10.71 13.95
CA GLY A 109 -2.66 -9.45 13.23
C GLY A 109 -2.20 -8.30 14.12
N GLN A 110 -1.55 -7.31 13.52
CA GLN A 110 -0.90 -6.21 14.24
C GLN A 110 -1.75 -4.95 14.22
N ARG A 111 -1.74 -4.17 15.30
CA ARG A 111 -2.43 -2.87 15.37
C ARG A 111 -1.71 -1.80 14.53
N ASP A 112 -2.36 -0.65 14.36
CA ASP A 112 -1.95 0.52 13.56
C ASP A 112 -2.13 0.34 12.03
N ARG A 113 -1.42 1.14 11.23
CA ARG A 113 -1.45 1.13 9.75
C ARG A 113 -1.14 -0.26 9.21
N GLN A 114 -1.89 -0.76 8.25
CA GLN A 114 -1.64 -2.09 7.66
C GLN A 114 -0.85 -1.98 6.33
N ARG A 115 -0.04 -3.00 6.04
CA ARG A 115 0.59 -3.19 4.72
C ARG A 115 -0.44 -3.54 3.64
N GLY A 116 -1.45 -4.32 4.02
CA GLY A 116 -2.57 -4.67 3.15
C GLY A 116 -3.42 -3.45 2.77
N ILE A 117 -3.83 -3.42 1.51
CA ILE A 117 -4.76 -2.44 0.92
C ILE A 117 -6.05 -3.15 0.52
N LEU A 118 -7.12 -2.38 0.33
CA LEU A 118 -8.34 -2.86 -0.30
C LEU A 118 -8.41 -2.31 -1.73
N ARG A 119 -8.84 -3.17 -2.65
CA ARG A 119 -9.08 -2.85 -4.05
C ARG A 119 -10.53 -2.44 -4.26
N GLU A 120 -10.88 -2.06 -5.47
CA GLU A 120 -12.25 -1.79 -5.88
C GLU A 120 -13.21 -2.91 -5.46
N GLY A 121 -14.35 -2.53 -4.87
CA GLY A 121 -15.34 -3.50 -4.38
C GLY A 121 -16.11 -3.06 -3.14
N VAL A 122 -16.94 -3.97 -2.64
CA VAL A 122 -17.77 -3.77 -1.44
C VAL A 122 -17.39 -4.79 -0.38
N TYR A 123 -17.01 -4.29 0.79
CA TYR A 123 -16.49 -5.08 1.90
C TYR A 123 -17.34 -4.89 3.15
N ALA A 124 -17.63 -6.00 3.82
CA ALA A 124 -18.26 -5.99 5.13
C ALA A 124 -17.16 -6.19 6.18
N ILE A 125 -16.75 -5.08 6.79
CA ILE A 125 -15.62 -5.01 7.70
C ILE A 125 -16.14 -4.65 9.09
N ASN A 126 -15.58 -5.27 10.12
CA ASN A 126 -15.86 -4.88 11.50
C ASN A 126 -15.19 -3.52 11.80
N LEU A 127 -15.96 -2.43 11.66
CA LEU A 127 -15.44 -1.06 11.84
C LEU A 127 -15.11 -0.69 13.30
N ALA A 128 -15.44 -1.53 14.28
CA ALA A 128 -14.95 -1.36 15.64
C ALA A 128 -13.48 -1.78 15.73
N LEU A 129 -13.09 -2.85 15.03
CA LEU A 129 -11.69 -3.28 14.95
C LEU A 129 -10.90 -2.44 13.96
N PHE A 130 -11.44 -2.22 12.76
CA PHE A 130 -10.72 -1.57 11.67
C PHE A 130 -11.23 -0.17 11.37
N VAL A 131 -10.32 0.71 10.97
CA VAL A 131 -10.66 1.93 10.22
C VAL A 131 -10.29 1.70 8.77
N VAL A 132 -11.19 2.06 7.87
CA VAL A 132 -10.88 2.10 6.44
C VAL A 132 -10.91 3.54 5.96
N ILE A 133 -9.84 3.98 5.32
CA ILE A 133 -9.75 5.30 4.69
C ILE A 133 -9.85 5.11 3.18
N THR A 134 -10.86 5.75 2.60
CA THR A 134 -11.06 5.87 1.14
C THR A 134 -10.82 7.31 0.72
N GLU A 135 -10.76 7.56 -0.59
CA GLU A 135 -10.68 8.92 -1.14
C GLU A 135 -11.87 9.79 -0.69
N GLU A 136 -13.06 9.20 -0.68
CA GLU A 136 -14.30 9.90 -0.36
C GLU A 136 -14.42 10.19 1.14
N ARG A 137 -14.19 9.17 1.99
CA ARG A 137 -14.41 9.28 3.44
C ARG A 137 -13.62 8.29 4.30
N VAL A 138 -13.62 8.57 5.60
CA VAL A 138 -13.15 7.64 6.65
C VAL A 138 -14.31 6.81 7.18
N PHE A 139 -14.10 5.49 7.29
CA PHE A 139 -15.00 4.52 7.90
C PHE A 139 -14.44 4.14 9.28
N SER A 140 -14.85 4.86 10.33
CA SER A 140 -14.36 4.65 11.70
C SER A 140 -15.35 3.90 12.61
N GLY A 141 -16.57 3.64 12.18
CA GLY A 141 -17.55 2.89 12.98
C GLY A 141 -17.90 3.56 14.32
N PRO A 142 -18.32 2.78 15.33
CA PRO A 142 -18.86 3.32 16.58
C PRO A 142 -17.78 3.80 17.57
N VAL A 143 -16.51 3.43 17.34
CA VAL A 143 -15.39 3.83 18.20
C VAL A 143 -14.89 5.21 17.78
N ARG A 144 -15.29 6.23 18.54
CA ARG A 144 -15.07 7.66 18.21
C ARG A 144 -13.71 8.23 18.60
N GLU A 145 -12.87 7.48 19.30
CA GLU A 145 -11.54 7.96 19.66
C GLU A 145 -10.68 8.17 18.39
N SER A 146 -9.97 9.31 18.34
CA SER A 146 -8.99 9.63 17.28
C SER A 146 -9.54 9.97 15.89
N ALA A 147 -10.78 10.48 15.76
CA ALA A 147 -11.33 10.93 14.46
C ALA A 147 -10.40 11.91 13.71
N ASP A 148 -9.88 12.92 14.41
CA ASP A 148 -8.97 13.93 13.85
C ASP A 148 -7.68 13.31 13.27
N ARG A 149 -7.19 12.23 13.88
CA ARG A 149 -5.99 11.52 13.41
C ARG A 149 -6.24 10.88 12.04
N TYR A 150 -7.36 10.19 11.88
CA TYR A 150 -7.68 9.50 10.63
C TYR A 150 -7.94 10.50 9.50
N GLU A 151 -8.58 11.64 9.79
CA GLU A 151 -8.74 12.71 8.80
C GLU A 151 -7.39 13.32 8.40
N SER A 152 -6.47 13.51 9.36
CA SER A 152 -5.11 13.96 9.05
C SER A 152 -4.37 12.99 8.12
N TRP A 153 -4.52 11.67 8.33
CA TRP A 153 -3.93 10.65 7.45
C TRP A 153 -4.61 10.58 6.10
N LYS A 154 -5.93 10.75 6.02
CA LYS A 154 -6.65 10.88 4.75
C LYS A 154 -6.12 12.06 3.94
N ALA A 155 -5.88 13.20 4.57
CA ALA A 155 -5.31 14.37 3.91
C ALA A 155 -3.89 14.11 3.38
N GLN A 156 -3.04 13.43 4.16
CA GLN A 156 -1.69 13.03 3.71
C GLN A 156 -1.74 12.02 2.54
N LEU A 157 -2.64 11.04 2.59
CA LEU A 157 -2.86 10.11 1.48
C LEU A 157 -3.34 10.86 0.24
N GLY A 158 -4.24 11.83 0.40
CA GLY A 158 -4.70 12.70 -0.68
C GLY A 158 -3.57 13.52 -1.32
N SER A 159 -2.68 14.13 -0.52
CA SER A 159 -1.56 14.92 -1.06
C SER A 159 -0.56 14.07 -1.84
N MET A 160 -0.41 12.79 -1.49
CA MET A 160 0.44 11.83 -2.20
C MET A 160 -0.27 11.12 -3.37
N ARG A 161 -1.55 11.45 -3.66
CA ARG A 161 -2.41 10.71 -4.59
C ARG A 161 -2.36 9.20 -4.36
N ALA A 162 -2.52 8.83 -3.10
CA ALA A 162 -2.33 7.47 -2.64
C ALA A 162 -3.51 6.55 -2.92
N PHE A 163 -4.68 7.10 -3.23
CA PHE A 163 -5.88 6.33 -3.58
C PHE A 163 -5.91 5.91 -5.05
N ASP A 164 -5.02 6.46 -5.88
CA ASP A 164 -4.87 6.12 -7.30
C ASP A 164 -3.73 5.11 -7.52
N PRO A 165 -3.88 4.16 -8.45
CA PRO A 165 -2.77 3.32 -8.85
C PRO A 165 -1.66 4.12 -9.53
N VAL A 166 -0.43 3.61 -9.49
CA VAL A 166 0.67 4.12 -10.30
C VAL A 166 0.46 3.66 -11.72
N VAL A 167 0.46 4.58 -12.68
CA VAL A 167 0.44 4.25 -14.10
C VAL A 167 1.77 4.67 -14.72
N ILE A 168 2.42 3.73 -15.40
CA ILE A 168 3.67 3.92 -16.15
C ILE A 168 3.38 3.57 -17.61
N GLY A 169 3.97 4.29 -18.57
CA GLY A 169 3.99 3.84 -19.98
C GLY A 169 2.78 4.17 -20.86
N THR A 170 1.63 4.61 -20.31
CA THR A 170 0.41 4.73 -21.13
C THR A 170 0.38 6.01 -21.97
N GLY A 171 0.59 5.87 -23.28
CA GLY A 171 0.36 6.91 -24.28
C GLY A 171 -1.05 6.86 -24.89
N VAL A 172 -1.75 8.00 -24.83
CA VAL A 172 -2.91 8.42 -25.64
C VAL A 172 -4.09 7.43 -25.74
N GLY A 173 -5.16 7.68 -24.96
CA GLY A 173 -6.52 7.23 -25.34
C GLY A 173 -7.44 6.68 -24.25
N GLY A 174 -6.99 6.52 -23.00
CA GLY A 174 -7.83 6.06 -21.89
C GLY A 174 -8.10 7.17 -20.89
N GLN A 175 -9.37 7.53 -20.70
CA GLN A 175 -9.81 8.55 -19.77
C GLN A 175 -9.32 8.31 -18.32
N GLY A 176 -8.92 9.38 -17.63
CA GLY A 176 -9.24 9.51 -16.20
C GLY A 176 -8.15 9.39 -15.13
N HIS A 177 -6.88 9.10 -15.41
CA HIS A 177 -5.84 9.04 -14.35
C HIS A 177 -4.71 10.05 -14.56
N PHE A 178 -4.45 10.85 -13.53
CA PHE A 178 -3.70 12.11 -13.59
C PHE A 178 -2.18 11.94 -13.75
N ARG A 179 -1.59 12.83 -14.55
CA ARG A 179 -0.17 12.91 -14.93
C ARG A 179 0.65 13.67 -13.86
N ALA A 180 1.56 13.00 -13.15
CA ALA A 180 2.49 13.69 -12.25
C ALA A 180 3.41 14.64 -13.06
N GLY A 181 3.50 15.90 -12.64
CA GLY A 181 4.24 16.95 -13.34
C GLY A 181 5.74 16.67 -13.36
N LEU A 182 6.32 16.70 -14.57
CA LEU A 182 7.75 16.66 -14.80
C LEU A 182 8.37 17.96 -14.27
N THR A 183 9.19 17.89 -13.23
CA THR A 183 10.14 18.96 -12.92
C THR A 183 11.27 18.90 -13.93
N GLU A 184 11.39 19.95 -14.74
CA GLU A 184 12.44 20.13 -15.73
C GLU A 184 13.83 20.11 -15.08
N THR A 185 14.57 19.00 -15.22
CA THR A 185 16.02 19.01 -15.08
C THR A 185 16.62 19.31 -16.44
N SER A 186 17.08 20.54 -16.61
CA SER A 186 17.76 21.05 -17.79
C SER A 186 19.14 20.42 -17.96
N ALA A 187 19.27 19.57 -18.98
CA ALA A 187 20.57 19.20 -19.54
C ALA A 187 20.85 20.13 -20.73
N SER A 188 21.93 20.89 -20.60
CA SER A 188 22.46 21.90 -21.51
C SER A 188 22.56 21.44 -22.97
N GLU A 189 21.93 22.20 -23.88
CA GLU A 189 22.12 22.08 -25.33
C GLU A 189 23.45 22.73 -25.77
N ALA A 190 24.35 21.96 -26.39
CA ALA A 190 25.36 22.49 -27.30
C ALA A 190 25.82 21.39 -28.27
N GLY A 191 25.42 21.49 -29.54
CA GLY A 191 25.92 20.61 -30.60
C GLY A 191 24.98 20.53 -31.81
N SER A 192 25.41 21.13 -32.92
CA SER A 192 24.71 21.27 -34.20
C SER A 192 24.09 19.99 -34.75
N LYS A 193 22.89 20.12 -35.36
CA LYS A 193 22.12 19.02 -35.98
C LYS A 193 22.75 18.52 -37.30
N PRO A 194 23.02 17.22 -37.48
CA PRO A 194 23.09 16.60 -38.79
C PRO A 194 21.71 16.04 -39.17
N SER A 195 21.28 16.33 -40.40
CA SER A 195 20.06 15.79 -41.01
C SER A 195 20.29 14.36 -41.51
N LEU A 196 19.80 13.37 -40.77
CA LEU A 196 19.45 12.06 -41.34
C LEU A 196 18.04 11.68 -40.86
N ALA A 197 17.08 11.83 -41.76
CA ALA A 197 15.75 11.26 -41.63
C ALA A 197 15.84 9.74 -41.81
N ALA A 198 16.21 9.04 -40.73
CA ALA A 198 15.92 7.63 -40.55
C ALA A 198 14.86 7.56 -39.46
N ALA A 199 13.73 6.92 -39.76
CA ALA A 199 12.54 6.82 -38.90
C ALA A 199 12.91 6.56 -37.43
N THR A 200 12.97 7.62 -36.64
CA THR A 200 13.08 7.53 -35.19
C THR A 200 11.79 6.89 -34.71
N PRO A 201 11.81 5.84 -33.87
CA PRO A 201 10.62 5.50 -33.12
C PRO A 201 10.13 6.78 -32.43
N ASP A 202 8.82 7.07 -32.52
CA ASP A 202 8.20 8.28 -31.96
C ASP A 202 8.31 8.26 -30.43
N PHE A 203 9.50 8.60 -29.91
CA PHE A 203 9.75 8.73 -28.49
C PHE A 203 8.98 9.94 -27.97
N ASN A 204 8.16 9.70 -26.96
CA ASN A 204 7.42 10.75 -26.30
C ASN A 204 7.74 10.70 -24.80
N PRO A 205 8.49 11.67 -24.25
CA PRO A 205 8.92 11.66 -22.85
C PRO A 205 7.76 11.67 -21.86
N ASN A 206 6.54 11.97 -22.31
CA ASN A 206 5.35 11.95 -21.48
C ASN A 206 4.69 10.56 -21.36
N VAL A 207 5.07 9.61 -22.20
CA VAL A 207 4.49 8.25 -22.24
C VAL A 207 5.59 7.23 -21.97
N ASP A 208 6.76 7.43 -22.54
CA ASP A 208 7.96 6.63 -22.34
C ASP A 208 8.59 6.93 -20.99
N THR A 209 7.95 6.43 -19.93
CA THR A 209 8.32 6.68 -18.54
C THR A 209 8.68 5.38 -17.82
N ILE A 210 9.41 5.50 -16.71
CA ILE A 210 9.74 4.43 -15.78
C ILE A 210 9.44 4.91 -14.36
N GLY A 211 9.12 3.99 -13.45
CA GLY A 211 8.91 4.28 -12.03
C GLY A 211 10.10 3.88 -11.18
N VAL A 212 10.75 4.84 -10.54
CA VAL A 212 11.79 4.59 -9.53
C VAL A 212 11.11 4.44 -8.17
N VAL A 213 11.26 3.27 -7.54
CA VAL A 213 10.58 2.95 -6.28
C VAL A 213 11.49 3.22 -5.08
N SER A 214 10.93 3.78 -4.02
CA SER A 214 11.60 3.94 -2.72
C SER A 214 10.74 3.33 -1.61
N ILE A 215 11.27 2.34 -0.91
CA ILE A 215 10.59 1.61 0.18
C ILE A 215 10.90 2.26 1.53
N GLN A 216 9.89 2.35 2.40
CA GLN A 216 9.93 3.05 3.68
C GLN A 216 9.89 2.11 4.90
N ASP A 217 9.46 0.87 4.73
CA ASP A 217 9.36 -0.14 5.79
C ASP A 217 10.29 -1.33 5.52
N GLY A 218 10.78 -1.98 6.58
CA GLY A 218 11.64 -3.17 6.48
C GLY A 218 13.12 -2.94 6.86
N PRO A 219 13.95 -3.99 6.76
CA PRO A 219 15.37 -3.93 7.12
C PRO A 219 16.13 -2.88 6.32
N THR A 220 17.13 -2.24 6.93
CA THR A 220 17.97 -1.26 6.24
C THR A 220 18.97 -1.91 5.30
N ILE A 221 19.36 -1.18 4.26
CA ILE A 221 20.53 -1.52 3.42
C ILE A 221 21.83 -1.52 4.24
N GLY A 222 22.85 -2.22 3.73
CA GLY A 222 24.15 -2.30 4.37
C GLY A 222 24.84 -0.95 4.42
N SER A 223 25.78 -0.77 5.35
CA SER A 223 26.59 0.44 5.42
C SER A 223 27.36 0.65 4.11
N GLY A 224 27.27 1.84 3.52
CA GLY A 224 27.90 2.18 2.24
C GLY A 224 27.07 1.88 0.99
N GLU A 225 25.97 1.12 1.11
CA GLU A 225 25.02 0.91 0.02
C GLU A 225 24.03 2.10 -0.04
N ILE A 226 23.67 2.53 -1.25
CA ILE A 226 22.69 3.61 -1.48
C ILE A 226 21.43 3.07 -2.17
N ILE A 227 21.56 1.95 -2.91
CA ILE A 227 20.48 1.30 -3.65
C ILE A 227 20.26 -0.10 -3.08
N ALA A 228 19.02 -0.42 -2.75
CA ALA A 228 18.62 -1.74 -2.30
C ALA A 228 18.66 -2.74 -3.47
N PRO A 229 19.22 -3.95 -3.25
CA PRO A 229 19.22 -5.00 -4.26
C PRO A 229 17.80 -5.45 -4.59
N GLU A 230 17.62 -6.00 -5.78
CA GLU A 230 16.33 -6.56 -6.20
C GLU A 230 15.93 -7.76 -5.33
N ALA A 231 14.69 -7.76 -4.83
CA ALA A 231 14.11 -8.87 -4.10
C ALA A 231 13.68 -9.95 -5.11
N LYS A 232 14.56 -10.91 -5.38
CA LYS A 232 14.32 -11.94 -6.40
C LYS A 232 13.26 -12.93 -5.94
N ALA A 233 12.45 -13.40 -6.90
CA ALA A 233 11.50 -14.47 -6.66
C ALA A 233 12.21 -15.75 -6.17
N ILE A 234 11.65 -16.37 -5.14
CA ILE A 234 12.11 -17.65 -4.58
C ILE A 234 10.97 -18.64 -4.73
N ASP A 235 11.26 -19.84 -5.26
CA ASP A 235 10.27 -20.89 -5.51
C ASP A 235 9.04 -20.44 -6.33
N GLY A 236 9.27 -19.53 -7.28
CA GLY A 236 8.22 -18.97 -8.14
C GLY A 236 7.26 -17.99 -7.45
N LYS A 237 7.47 -17.69 -6.16
CA LYS A 237 6.76 -16.62 -5.44
C LYS A 237 7.48 -15.30 -5.64
N ASP A 238 6.77 -14.33 -6.18
CA ASP A 238 7.23 -12.98 -6.42
C ASP A 238 6.39 -11.97 -5.63
N HIS A 239 6.93 -10.78 -5.41
CA HIS A 239 6.28 -9.66 -4.74
C HIS A 239 5.45 -8.77 -5.70
N ASN A 240 5.30 -9.19 -6.95
CA ASN A 240 4.43 -8.59 -7.97
C ASN A 240 4.67 -7.08 -8.12
N TYR A 241 5.93 -6.68 -8.36
CA TYR A 241 6.33 -5.29 -8.53
C TYR A 241 5.92 -4.39 -7.35
N PHE A 242 6.23 -4.86 -6.14
CA PHE A 242 5.99 -4.17 -4.85
C PHE A 242 4.51 -4.03 -4.45
N GLN A 243 3.60 -4.67 -5.18
CA GLN A 243 2.16 -4.68 -4.85
C GLN A 243 1.85 -5.60 -3.67
N ASP A 244 2.71 -6.58 -3.39
CA ASP A 244 2.67 -7.39 -2.17
C ASP A 244 3.85 -7.04 -1.25
N PRO A 245 3.66 -6.10 -0.30
CA PRO A 245 4.69 -5.73 0.67
C PRO A 245 5.15 -6.89 1.56
N GLU A 246 4.27 -7.84 1.84
CA GLU A 246 4.58 -8.95 2.74
C GLU A 246 5.50 -9.95 2.02
N ALA A 247 5.16 -10.31 0.78
CA ALA A 247 6.03 -11.11 -0.07
C ALA A 247 7.38 -10.42 -0.31
N PHE A 248 7.40 -9.11 -0.57
CA PHE A 248 8.65 -8.36 -0.76
C PHE A 248 9.60 -8.50 0.43
N LEU A 249 9.09 -8.32 1.65
CA LEU A 249 9.90 -8.43 2.87
C LEU A 249 10.33 -9.88 3.14
N GLN A 250 9.48 -10.86 2.84
CA GLN A 250 9.82 -12.28 2.97
C GLN A 250 10.92 -12.71 1.99
N LEU A 251 11.01 -12.09 0.81
CA LEU A 251 12.07 -12.29 -0.18
C LEU A 251 13.37 -11.54 0.18
N GLY A 252 13.46 -10.95 1.37
CA GLY A 252 14.66 -10.21 1.83
C GLY A 252 14.76 -8.79 1.29
N GLY A 253 13.65 -8.23 0.80
CA GLY A 253 13.57 -6.84 0.36
C GLY A 253 13.99 -5.86 1.45
N LYS A 254 14.75 -4.83 1.04
CA LYS A 254 15.32 -3.83 1.96
C LYS A 254 14.70 -2.45 1.74
N ARG A 255 14.63 -1.67 2.82
CA ARG A 255 14.20 -0.27 2.81
C ARG A 255 15.20 0.61 2.04
N GLY A 256 14.71 1.60 1.28
CA GLY A 256 15.54 2.54 0.52
C GLY A 256 15.13 2.64 -0.95
N LYS A 257 15.94 3.32 -1.77
CA LYS A 257 15.77 3.36 -3.23
C LYS A 257 16.02 1.97 -3.80
N GLN A 258 15.15 1.47 -4.66
CA GLN A 258 15.22 0.13 -5.20
C GLN A 258 15.97 0.09 -6.52
N LEU A 259 16.73 -0.99 -6.76
CA LEU A 259 17.36 -1.25 -8.06
C LEU A 259 16.32 -1.59 -9.13
N GLN A 260 15.30 -2.37 -8.76
CA GLN A 260 14.21 -2.73 -9.64
C GLN A 260 13.30 -1.51 -9.89
N VAL A 261 13.00 -1.26 -11.17
CA VAL A 261 12.13 -0.17 -11.62
C VAL A 261 10.79 -0.72 -12.09
N LEU A 262 9.75 0.11 -12.02
CA LEU A 262 8.48 -0.17 -12.65
C LEU A 262 8.54 0.18 -14.13
N THR A 263 8.18 -0.78 -14.97
CA THR A 263 7.96 -0.60 -16.40
C THR A 263 6.49 -0.31 -16.68
N ASP A 264 6.13 -0.20 -17.95
CA ASP A 264 4.78 0.13 -18.41
C ASP A 264 3.71 -0.79 -17.78
N GLY A 265 2.67 -0.19 -17.20
CA GLY A 265 1.64 -0.92 -16.47
C GLY A 265 0.91 -0.09 -15.41
N THR A 266 -0.01 -0.74 -14.69
CA THR A 266 -0.78 -0.16 -13.60
C THR A 266 -0.51 -0.93 -12.31
N PHE A 267 0.02 -0.25 -11.29
CA PHE A 267 0.49 -0.86 -10.05
C PHE A 267 -0.21 -0.26 -8.83
N PHE A 268 -0.79 -1.14 -8.01
CA PHE A 268 -1.48 -0.76 -6.79
C PHE A 268 -0.55 -0.86 -5.59
N ILE A 269 0.27 0.18 -5.43
CA ILE A 269 1.32 0.22 -4.39
C ILE A 269 0.81 0.99 -3.18
N ASN A 270 0.88 0.37 -2.01
CA ASN A 270 0.64 1.04 -0.74
C ASN A 270 1.64 2.19 -0.55
N ARG A 271 1.17 3.44 -0.66
CA ARG A 271 2.01 4.65 -0.49
C ARG A 271 2.69 4.83 0.87
N TRP A 272 2.19 4.19 1.93
CA TRP A 272 2.92 4.16 3.20
C TRP A 272 4.07 3.17 3.18
N PHE A 273 4.00 2.17 2.32
CA PHE A 273 5.05 1.17 2.16
C PHE A 273 6.14 1.66 1.21
N GLY A 274 5.75 2.26 0.08
CA GLY A 274 6.69 2.78 -0.90
C GLY A 274 6.15 3.95 -1.72
N THR A 275 7.05 4.86 -2.08
CA THR A 275 6.80 5.95 -3.04
C THR A 275 7.35 5.58 -4.41
N VAL A 276 6.72 6.14 -5.45
CA VAL A 276 7.16 5.97 -6.84
C VAL A 276 7.40 7.33 -7.46
N GLU A 277 8.59 7.51 -8.00
CA GLU A 277 8.97 8.68 -8.78
C GLU A 277 8.97 8.32 -10.27
N ILE A 278 8.12 8.97 -11.06
CA ILE A 278 8.01 8.72 -12.50
C ILE A 278 9.08 9.57 -13.20
N LYS A 279 9.93 8.92 -14.00
CA LYS A 279 10.99 9.56 -14.81
C LYS A 279 10.81 9.22 -16.28
N ALA A 280 11.07 10.17 -17.18
CA ALA A 280 11.13 9.90 -18.61
C ALA A 280 12.34 9.02 -18.95
N LYS A 281 12.17 8.08 -19.89
CA LYS A 281 13.28 7.30 -20.47
C LYS A 281 14.19 8.25 -21.25
N THR A 282 15.49 7.95 -21.34
CA THR A 282 16.43 8.73 -22.17
C THR A 282 16.59 8.05 -23.51
N LEU A 283 16.18 8.70 -24.61
CA LEU A 283 16.44 8.23 -25.97
C LEU A 283 17.82 8.70 -26.42
N ILE A 284 18.66 7.77 -26.89
CA ILE A 284 19.91 8.09 -27.59
C ILE A 284 19.64 7.95 -29.10
N PRO A 285 19.69 9.04 -29.88
CA PRO A 285 19.41 8.96 -31.32
C PRO A 285 20.44 8.11 -32.07
N ILE A 286 20.04 7.60 -33.25
CA ILE A 286 20.94 6.87 -34.14
C ILE A 286 22.13 7.77 -34.51
N GLY A 287 23.35 7.24 -34.44
CA GLY A 287 24.58 7.97 -34.72
C GLY A 287 25.16 8.76 -33.54
N TYR A 288 24.53 8.73 -32.38
CA TYR A 288 25.04 9.30 -31.14
C TYR A 288 25.53 8.20 -30.17
N VAL A 289 26.45 8.56 -29.28
CA VAL A 289 26.91 7.72 -28.17
C VAL A 289 26.38 8.29 -26.87
N GLY A 290 25.75 7.45 -26.05
CA GLY A 290 25.41 7.79 -24.67
C GLY A 290 26.51 7.33 -23.73
N VAL A 291 26.95 8.22 -22.83
CA VAL A 291 27.89 7.89 -21.76
C VAL A 291 27.12 7.89 -20.45
N VAL A 292 27.24 6.79 -19.69
CA VAL A 292 26.59 6.63 -18.39
C VAL A 292 27.67 6.51 -17.32
N VAL A 293 27.56 7.32 -16.28
CA VAL A 293 28.39 7.19 -15.08
C VAL A 293 27.54 6.50 -14.02
N SER A 294 27.93 5.28 -13.65
CA SER A 294 27.30 4.58 -12.54
C SER A 294 28.03 4.91 -11.24
N TYR A 295 27.29 5.36 -10.24
CA TYR A 295 27.78 5.55 -8.86
C TYR A 295 27.56 4.32 -7.99
N HIS A 296 27.03 3.23 -8.56
CA HIS A 296 26.71 2.00 -7.84
C HIS A 296 26.96 0.76 -8.71
N GLY A 297 27.60 -0.26 -8.15
CA GLY A 297 27.91 -1.51 -8.83
C GLY A 297 28.89 -2.35 -8.01
N ALA A 298 29.02 -3.63 -8.36
CA ALA A 298 30.14 -4.42 -7.87
C ALA A 298 31.46 -3.80 -8.35
N ALA A 299 32.55 -3.98 -7.59
CA ALA A 299 33.87 -3.60 -8.06
C ALA A 299 34.12 -4.26 -9.42
N GLY A 300 34.34 -3.45 -10.45
CA GLY A 300 34.66 -3.94 -11.78
C GLY A 300 36.11 -4.40 -11.84
N ASP A 301 36.37 -5.43 -12.63
CA ASP A 301 37.73 -5.73 -13.07
C ASP A 301 38.10 -4.76 -14.19
N ASP A 302 39.28 -4.15 -14.09
CA ASP A 302 39.77 -3.23 -15.11
C ASP A 302 40.04 -3.97 -16.42
N THR A 303 39.29 -3.63 -17.46
CA THR A 303 39.44 -4.20 -18.81
C THR A 303 40.21 -3.30 -19.77
N THR A 304 40.79 -2.18 -19.30
CA THR A 304 41.48 -1.21 -20.17
C THR A 304 42.83 -1.69 -20.73
N GLY A 305 43.27 -2.90 -20.33
CA GLY A 305 44.49 -3.54 -20.79
C GLY A 305 45.74 -2.95 -20.10
N GLU A 306 46.79 -3.76 -19.94
CA GLU A 306 48.01 -3.40 -19.17
C GLU A 306 48.73 -2.12 -19.65
N THR A 307 48.39 -1.63 -20.85
CA THR A 307 48.98 -0.44 -21.47
C THR A 307 48.27 0.87 -21.16
N PHE A 308 47.07 0.86 -20.56
CA PHE A 308 46.33 2.08 -20.26
C PHE A 308 46.76 2.60 -18.88
N ARG A 309 47.44 3.76 -18.86
CA ARG A 309 47.74 4.50 -17.62
C ARG A 309 46.89 5.76 -17.59
N TYR A 310 46.19 6.00 -16.49
CA TYR A 310 45.60 7.31 -16.22
C TYR A 310 46.73 8.34 -16.23
N GLY A 311 46.64 9.32 -17.12
CA GLY A 311 47.59 10.45 -17.14
C GLY A 311 47.49 11.22 -15.81
N GLU A 312 48.65 11.54 -15.23
CA GLU A 312 48.78 12.46 -14.09
C GLU A 312 48.17 13.83 -14.38
#